data_AF-A0A6A3S884-F1
#
_entry.id   AF-A0A6A3S884-F1
#
_cell.length_a   1.000
_cell.length_b   1.000
_cell.length_c   1.000
_cell.angle_alpha   90.00
_cell.angle_beta   90.00
_cell.angle_gamma   90.00
#
_symmetry.space_group_name_H-M   'P 1'
#
loop_
_entity.id
_entity.type
_entity.pdbx_description
1 polymer ?
#
loop_
_entity_poly.entity_id
_entity_poly.type
_entity_poly.pdbx_seq_one_letter_code
_entity_poly.pdbx_strand_id
1 'polypeptide(L)'
;MDRADYDDMLARWDDYGSATYGQLKLMDTVMTVKNNISLLHATLNWIAALEFQVDSVVEPLKDHVGTTKDDHVQAVKELNLGQCFVGKNLQYGVDFLDFRENLWLHSTSIVGGLLMLRETYQAVGFINPRFHEFDALDQNLRTARGFLPDDSSYERVISVINVGNHWAAFMVDVSAKRCYLFDQRRQHGIPAA
;
A
#
# COMPACT_ATOMS: atom_id res chain seq x y z
N MET A 1 8.10 46.22 15.79
CA MET A 1 7.70 45.23 14.77
C MET A 1 8.03 45.86 13.44
N ASP A 2 9.08 45.36 12.80
CA ASP A 2 9.56 45.89 11.53
C ASP A 2 8.70 45.41 10.37
N ARG A 3 8.64 46.23 9.31
CA ARG A 3 7.82 46.04 8.10
C ARG A 3 8.13 44.74 7.35
N ALA A 4 9.24 44.08 7.65
CA ALA A 4 9.68 42.82 7.04
C ALA A 4 8.96 41.57 7.61
N ASP A 5 8.39 41.63 8.82
CA ASP A 5 7.70 40.48 9.45
C ASP A 5 6.33 40.16 8.83
N TYR A 6 5.77 41.08 8.04
CA TYR A 6 4.47 40.90 7.38
C TYR A 6 4.56 40.11 6.07
N ASP A 7 5.72 40.06 5.41
CA ASP A 7 5.86 39.43 4.08
C ASP A 7 5.79 37.89 4.13
N ASP A 8 6.03 37.28 5.30
CA ASP A 8 5.97 35.82 5.51
C ASP A 8 4.73 35.35 6.29
N MET A 9 3.84 36.27 6.67
CA MET A 9 2.61 35.98 7.43
C MET A 9 1.51 35.48 6.47
N LEU A 10 1.05 34.24 6.66
CA LEU A 10 0.05 33.61 5.78
C LEU A 10 -1.36 33.58 6.36
N ALA A 11 -1.49 33.52 7.68
CA ALA A 11 -2.77 33.44 8.34
C ALA A 11 -2.76 34.18 9.67
N ARG A 12 -3.91 34.71 10.06
CA ARG A 12 -4.12 35.33 11.38
C ARG A 12 -5.50 34.94 11.89
N TRP A 13 -5.57 34.53 13.15
CA TRP A 13 -6.79 34.26 13.88
C TRP A 13 -6.85 35.17 15.10
N ASP A 14 -8.01 35.76 15.35
CA ASP A 14 -8.16 36.79 16.39
C ASP A 14 -7.85 36.24 17.80
N ASP A 15 -8.22 34.98 18.07
CA ASP A 15 -8.01 34.33 19.37
C ASP A 15 -6.65 33.63 19.51
N TYR A 16 -5.87 33.47 18.43
CA TYR A 16 -4.68 32.62 18.40
C TYR A 16 -3.42 33.30 17.83
N GLY A 17 -3.54 34.48 17.23
CA GLY A 17 -2.43 35.23 16.64
C GLY A 17 -2.17 34.88 15.17
N SER A 18 -0.98 35.22 14.69
CA SER A 18 -0.55 35.02 13.30
C SER A 18 0.35 33.81 13.12
N ALA A 19 0.27 33.16 11.96
CA ALA A 19 1.16 32.08 11.55
C ALA A 19 1.90 32.43 10.25
N THR A 20 3.18 32.11 10.22
CA THR A 20 4.01 32.16 9.02
C THR A 20 3.91 30.85 8.24
N TYR A 21 4.36 30.85 6.99
CA TYR A 21 4.44 29.62 6.19
C TYR A 21 5.24 28.49 6.88
N GLY A 22 6.39 28.83 7.46
CA GLY A 22 7.23 27.86 8.17
C GLY A 22 6.51 27.23 9.37
N GLN A 23 5.76 28.03 10.13
CA GLN A 23 4.97 27.52 11.25
C GLN A 23 3.84 26.61 10.79
N LEU A 24 3.12 26.96 9.72
CA LEU A 24 2.06 26.12 9.16
C LEU A 24 2.61 24.78 8.64
N LYS A 25 3.76 24.78 7.96
CA LYS A 25 4.41 23.55 7.49
C LYS A 25 4.87 22.65 8.65
N LEU A 26 5.36 23.25 9.73
CA LEU A 26 5.70 22.49 10.94
C LEU A 26 4.45 21.90 11.60
N MET A 27 3.36 22.67 11.69
CA MET A 27 2.08 22.17 12.23
C MET A 27 1.52 21.03 11.39
N ASP A 28 1.56 21.12 10.07
CA ASP A 28 1.17 20.06 9.14
C ASP A 28 1.98 18.77 9.39
N THR A 29 3.29 18.90 9.56
CA THR A 29 4.17 17.77 9.89
C THR A 29 3.79 17.14 11.23
N VAL A 30 3.58 17.95 12.28
CA VAL A 30 3.21 17.47 13.62
C VAL A 30 1.86 16.75 13.58
N MET A 31 0.88 17.31 12.86
CA MET A 31 -0.44 16.70 12.70
C MET A 31 -0.36 15.38 11.95
N THR A 32 0.43 15.32 10.88
CA THR A 32 0.68 14.08 10.13
C THR A 32 1.30 13.00 11.01
N VAL A 33 2.36 13.33 11.76
CA VAL A 33 3.01 12.39 12.69
C VAL A 33 2.02 11.89 13.76
N LYS A 34 1.24 12.79 14.34
CA LYS A 34 0.21 12.43 15.34
C LYS A 34 -0.82 11.46 14.77
N ASN A 35 -1.30 11.70 13.56
CA ASN A 35 -2.26 10.82 12.89
C ASN A 35 -1.65 9.44 12.61
N ASN A 36 -0.41 9.40 12.11
CA ASN A 36 0.28 8.14 11.82
C ASN A 36 0.52 7.32 13.10
N ILE A 37 0.91 7.94 14.21
CA ILE A 37 1.04 7.27 15.52
C ILE A 37 -0.32 6.74 16.01
N SER A 38 -1.41 7.46 15.73
CA SER A 38 -2.75 7.00 16.10
C SER A 38 -3.14 5.73 15.32
N LEU A 39 -2.81 5.67 14.02
CA LEU A 39 -2.99 4.47 13.19
C LEU A 39 -2.13 3.30 13.67
N LEU A 40 -0.88 3.57 14.08
CA LEU A 40 0.00 2.56 14.66
C LEU A 40 -0.64 1.93 15.90
N HIS A 41 -1.12 2.75 16.85
CA HIS A 41 -1.78 2.24 18.06
C HIS A 41 -3.06 1.46 17.74
N ALA A 42 -3.88 1.93 16.79
CA ALA A 42 -5.05 1.18 16.33
C ALA A 42 -4.66 -0.20 15.81
N THR A 43 -3.60 -0.29 15.00
CA THR A 43 -3.07 -1.54 14.47
C THR A 43 -2.58 -2.48 15.58
N LEU A 44 -1.83 -1.97 16.55
CA LEU A 44 -1.35 -2.78 17.68
C LEU A 44 -2.51 -3.30 18.56
N ASN A 45 -3.52 -2.47 18.80
CA ASN A 45 -4.72 -2.87 19.53
C ASN A 45 -5.52 -3.94 18.77
N TRP A 46 -5.64 -3.80 17.45
CA TRP A 46 -6.27 -4.81 16.60
C TRP A 46 -5.52 -6.14 16.69
N ILE A 47 -4.20 -6.14 16.51
CA ILE A 47 -3.39 -7.36 16.66
C ILE A 47 -3.61 -7.97 18.03
N ALA A 48 -3.57 -7.18 19.11
CA ALA A 48 -3.80 -7.66 20.47
C ALA A 48 -5.16 -8.40 20.61
N ALA A 49 -6.21 -7.91 19.95
CA ALA A 49 -7.55 -8.51 19.97
C ALA A 49 -7.73 -9.76 19.09
N LEU A 50 -6.82 -10.03 18.14
CA LEU A 50 -6.91 -11.21 17.26
C LEU A 50 -6.60 -12.51 18.01
N GLU A 51 -7.39 -13.55 17.74
CA GLU A 51 -7.03 -14.93 18.06
C GLU A 51 -6.14 -15.48 16.93
N PHE A 52 -4.88 -15.82 17.25
CA PHE A 52 -3.92 -16.31 16.27
C PHE A 52 -3.83 -17.84 16.36
N GLN A 53 -4.49 -18.55 15.45
CA GLN A 53 -4.46 -20.02 15.43
C GLN A 53 -3.43 -20.53 14.41
N VAL A 54 -2.20 -20.76 14.88
CA VAL A 54 -1.06 -21.22 14.06
C VAL A 54 -1.36 -22.56 13.38
N ASP A 55 -2.10 -23.45 14.05
CA ASP A 55 -2.45 -24.79 13.55
C ASP A 55 -3.42 -24.78 12.35
N SER A 56 -3.99 -23.61 12.01
CA SER A 56 -4.95 -23.46 10.91
C SER A 56 -4.31 -23.08 9.56
N VAL A 57 -3.01 -22.81 9.53
CA VAL A 57 -2.30 -22.44 8.29
C VAL A 57 -2.13 -23.68 7.40
N VAL A 58 -2.74 -23.64 6.23
CA VAL A 58 -2.71 -24.73 5.24
C VAL A 58 -1.83 -24.37 4.04
N GLU A 59 -1.41 -25.38 3.28
CA GLU A 59 -0.75 -25.16 1.99
C GLU A 59 -1.62 -24.28 1.08
N PRO A 60 -1.04 -23.33 0.33
CA PRO A 60 0.40 -23.11 0.12
C PRO A 60 1.06 -22.12 1.11
N LEU A 61 0.35 -21.66 2.14
CA LEU A 61 0.80 -20.57 3.03
C LEU A 61 1.68 -21.05 4.20
N LYS A 62 2.27 -22.25 4.09
CA LYS A 62 3.06 -22.84 5.18
C LYS A 62 4.43 -22.20 5.37
N ASP A 63 4.88 -21.36 4.44
CA ASP A 63 6.13 -20.61 4.53
C ASP A 63 6.18 -19.66 5.74
N HIS A 64 5.04 -19.35 6.35
CA HIS A 64 4.92 -18.49 7.53
C HIS A 64 4.49 -19.19 8.83
N VAL A 65 4.50 -20.53 8.90
CA VAL A 65 4.08 -21.29 10.10
C VAL A 65 4.89 -20.94 11.35
N GLY A 66 6.13 -20.48 11.18
CA GLY A 66 6.98 -20.05 12.30
C GLY A 66 6.73 -18.62 12.79
N THR A 67 5.94 -17.81 12.08
CA THR A 67 5.69 -16.41 12.46
C THR A 67 4.69 -16.35 13.60
N THR A 68 5.11 -15.75 14.71
CA THR A 68 4.28 -15.60 15.90
C THR A 68 3.52 -14.27 15.89
N LYS A 69 2.50 -14.18 16.76
CA LYS A 69 1.80 -12.92 17.02
C LYS A 69 2.75 -11.82 17.51
N ASP A 70 3.75 -12.18 18.32
CA ASP A 70 4.75 -11.24 18.83
C ASP A 70 5.67 -10.72 17.72
N ASP A 71 6.00 -11.56 16.72
CA ASP A 71 6.76 -11.12 15.54
C ASP A 71 6.00 -10.05 14.75
N HIS A 72 4.68 -10.21 14.58
CA HIS A 72 3.84 -9.20 13.95
C HIS A 72 3.77 -7.90 14.76
N VAL A 73 3.64 -7.99 16.09
CA VAL A 73 3.68 -6.82 16.98
C VAL A 73 5.02 -6.09 16.85
N GLN A 74 6.13 -6.82 16.82
CA GLN A 74 7.46 -6.24 16.70
C GLN A 74 7.66 -5.57 15.34
N ALA A 75 7.27 -6.23 14.25
CA ALA A 75 7.35 -5.68 12.90
C ALA A 75 6.56 -4.37 12.78
N VAL A 76 5.37 -4.28 13.39
CA VAL A 76 4.55 -3.06 13.39
C VAL A 76 5.19 -1.95 14.24
N LYS A 77 5.80 -2.27 15.39
CA LYS A 77 6.49 -1.29 16.25
C LYS A 77 7.75 -0.71 15.60
N GLU A 78 8.45 -1.52 14.81
CA GLU A 78 9.69 -1.12 14.12
C GLU A 78 9.44 -0.46 12.76
N LEU A 79 8.19 -0.45 12.29
CA LEU A 79 7.82 0.10 11.00
C LEU A 79 8.11 1.60 10.94
N ASN A 80 8.98 2.00 10.01
CA ASN A 80 9.17 3.41 9.68
C ASN A 80 7.91 3.94 8.98
N LEU A 81 7.05 4.63 9.73
CA LEU A 81 5.78 5.19 9.25
C LEU A 81 5.94 6.31 8.21
N GLY A 82 7.13 6.90 8.09
CA GLY A 82 7.44 7.91 7.09
C GLY A 82 7.81 7.30 5.74
N GLN A 83 8.68 7.99 5.01
CA GLN A 83 9.23 7.48 3.75
C GLN A 83 10.12 6.26 4.00
N CYS A 84 9.86 5.19 3.29
CA CYS A 84 10.63 3.94 3.30
C CYS A 84 10.85 3.44 1.87
N PHE A 85 11.73 2.45 1.71
CA PHE A 85 12.02 1.85 0.40
C PHE A 85 11.69 0.37 0.39
N VAL A 86 11.04 -0.06 -0.68
CA VAL A 86 10.83 -1.48 -1.01
C VAL A 86 11.59 -1.78 -2.29
N GLY A 87 12.70 -2.51 -2.14
CA GLY A 87 13.73 -2.57 -3.17
C GLY A 87 14.22 -1.17 -3.51
N LYS A 88 13.99 -0.72 -4.76
CA LYS A 88 14.36 0.62 -5.25
C LYS A 88 13.21 1.64 -5.24
N ASN A 89 12.04 1.28 -4.74
CA ASN A 89 10.82 2.11 -4.87
C ASN A 89 10.47 2.78 -3.55
N LEU A 90 10.27 4.10 -3.60
CA LEU A 90 9.81 4.89 -2.47
C LEU A 90 8.37 4.49 -2.12
N GLN A 91 8.11 4.23 -0.85
CA GLN A 91 6.81 3.96 -0.25
C GLN A 91 6.66 4.76 1.05
N TYR A 92 5.47 4.75 1.63
CA TYR A 92 5.21 5.31 2.95
C TYR A 92 4.79 4.19 3.89
N GLY A 93 5.51 4.03 5.01
CA GLY A 93 5.26 2.89 5.89
C GLY A 93 3.87 2.90 6.51
N VAL A 94 3.29 4.08 6.72
CA VAL A 94 1.93 4.22 7.23
C VAL A 94 0.89 3.52 6.34
N ASP A 95 1.10 3.43 5.02
CA ASP A 95 0.16 2.80 4.09
C ASP A 95 0.04 1.29 4.33
N PHE A 96 1.07 0.65 4.89
CA PHE A 96 1.00 -0.77 5.27
C PHE A 96 0.07 -1.03 6.46
N LEU A 97 -0.29 0.01 7.23
CA LEU A 97 -1.26 -0.14 8.34
C LEU A 97 -2.69 -0.33 7.84
N ASP A 98 -2.96 -0.16 6.55
CA ASP A 98 -4.27 -0.44 5.94
C ASP A 98 -4.57 -1.93 5.84
N PHE A 99 -3.57 -2.82 5.98
CA PHE A 99 -3.77 -4.26 6.07
C PHE A 99 -4.41 -4.71 7.40
N ARG A 100 -4.83 -3.76 8.26
CA ARG A 100 -5.54 -4.06 9.50
C ARG A 100 -7.04 -4.16 9.31
N GLU A 101 -7.66 -4.97 10.17
CA GLU A 101 -9.11 -5.08 10.33
C GLU A 101 -9.82 -5.39 8.99
N ASN A 102 -10.95 -4.73 8.74
CA ASN A 102 -11.74 -4.85 7.52
C ASN A 102 -11.66 -3.55 6.69
N LEU A 103 -10.51 -2.87 6.74
CA LEU A 103 -10.33 -1.62 6.01
C LEU A 103 -10.27 -1.87 4.51
N TRP A 104 -10.75 -0.87 3.76
CA TRP A 104 -10.55 -0.86 2.33
C TRP A 104 -9.09 -0.52 2.02
N LEU A 105 -8.40 -1.41 1.31
CA LEU A 105 -7.02 -1.17 0.91
C LEU A 105 -6.96 -0.02 -0.11
N HIS A 106 -6.10 0.96 0.17
CA HIS A 106 -5.76 1.99 -0.80
C HIS A 106 -4.84 1.43 -1.88
N SER A 107 -4.88 2.02 -3.07
CA SER A 107 -4.01 1.62 -4.18
C SER A 107 -2.52 1.68 -3.80
N THR A 108 -2.12 2.57 -2.89
CA THR A 108 -0.72 2.68 -2.44
C THR A 108 -0.30 1.50 -1.57
N SER A 109 -1.15 1.05 -0.64
CA SER A 109 -0.92 -0.16 0.18
C SER A 109 -0.80 -1.41 -0.69
N ILE A 110 -1.67 -1.51 -1.72
CA ILE A 110 -1.61 -2.60 -2.70
C ILE A 110 -0.30 -2.56 -3.49
N VAL A 111 0.13 -1.38 -3.96
CA VAL A 111 1.43 -1.22 -4.64
C VAL A 111 2.57 -1.65 -3.72
N GLY A 112 2.57 -1.25 -2.45
CA GLY A 112 3.55 -1.67 -1.45
C GLY A 112 3.60 -3.19 -1.29
N GLY A 113 2.44 -3.85 -1.22
CA GLY A 113 2.34 -5.31 -1.16
C GLY A 113 2.88 -6.00 -2.42
N LEU A 114 2.53 -5.50 -3.61
CA LEU A 114 3.03 -6.03 -4.89
C LEU A 114 4.55 -5.86 -5.03
N LEU A 115 5.09 -4.73 -4.54
CA LEU A 115 6.53 -4.51 -4.46
C LEU A 115 7.18 -5.57 -3.55
N MET A 116 6.65 -5.82 -2.36
CA MET A 116 7.17 -6.86 -1.46
C MET A 116 7.16 -8.25 -2.08
N LEU A 117 6.08 -8.60 -2.80
CA LEU A 117 6.00 -9.87 -3.52
C LEU A 117 7.10 -9.98 -4.59
N ARG A 118 7.34 -8.93 -5.37
CA ARG A 118 8.43 -8.92 -6.37
C ARG A 118 9.81 -9.05 -5.72
N GLU A 119 10.07 -8.40 -4.59
CA GLU A 119 11.37 -8.49 -3.92
C GLU A 119 11.58 -9.86 -3.23
N THR A 120 10.49 -10.54 -2.89
CA THR A 120 10.51 -11.85 -2.18
C THR A 120 10.59 -13.03 -3.16
N TYR A 121 9.87 -12.96 -4.28
CA TYR A 121 9.76 -14.07 -5.24
C TYR A 121 10.50 -13.76 -6.54
N GLN A 122 11.32 -14.70 -6.99
CA GLN A 122 12.05 -14.58 -8.26
C GLN A 122 11.09 -14.58 -9.46
N ALA A 123 11.47 -13.85 -10.51
CA ALA A 123 10.77 -13.81 -11.80
C ALA A 123 9.30 -13.37 -11.73
N VAL A 124 8.93 -12.55 -10.73
CA VAL A 124 7.58 -11.97 -10.59
C VAL A 124 7.62 -10.47 -10.88
N GLY A 125 6.99 -10.04 -11.97
CA GLY A 125 6.69 -8.64 -12.24
C GLY A 125 5.30 -8.25 -11.74
N PHE A 126 5.01 -6.95 -11.73
CA PHE A 126 3.63 -6.50 -11.51
C PHE A 126 3.26 -5.26 -12.31
N ILE A 127 1.98 -5.19 -12.70
CA ILE A 127 1.40 -4.01 -13.34
C ILE A 127 0.92 -3.06 -12.26
N ASN A 128 1.17 -1.75 -12.43
CA ASN A 128 0.64 -0.75 -11.50
C ASN A 128 -0.89 -0.84 -11.45
N PRO A 129 -1.51 -1.15 -10.29
CA PRO A 129 -2.95 -1.34 -10.18
C PRO A 129 -3.74 -0.10 -10.60
N ARG A 130 -3.15 1.11 -10.54
CA ARG A 130 -3.82 2.36 -10.93
C ARG A 130 -4.01 2.55 -12.44
N PHE A 131 -3.52 1.63 -13.27
CA PHE A 131 -3.56 1.77 -14.73
C PHE A 131 -4.96 1.86 -15.33
N HIS A 132 -6.01 1.51 -14.60
CA HIS A 132 -7.40 1.54 -15.07
C HIS A 132 -8.17 2.74 -14.51
N GLU A 133 -7.49 3.65 -13.78
CA GLU A 133 -8.11 4.86 -13.21
C GLU A 133 -8.25 6.00 -14.24
N PHE A 134 -7.76 5.85 -15.48
CA PHE A 134 -7.79 6.91 -16.49
C PHE A 134 -8.63 6.52 -17.72
N ASP A 135 -9.28 7.52 -18.32
CA ASP A 135 -10.06 7.35 -19.54
C ASP A 135 -9.17 7.21 -20.79
N ALA A 136 -8.01 7.87 -20.79
CA ALA A 136 -7.10 7.91 -21.93
C ALA A 136 -6.22 6.65 -21.99
N LEU A 137 -6.29 5.93 -23.10
CA LEU A 137 -5.51 4.70 -23.32
C LEU A 137 -4.00 4.91 -23.12
N ASP A 138 -3.44 6.01 -23.63
CA ASP A 138 -2.01 6.30 -23.47
C ASP A 138 -1.60 6.46 -22.01
N GLN A 139 -2.48 7.05 -21.18
CA GLN A 139 -2.23 7.23 -19.76
C GLN A 139 -2.34 5.90 -19.01
N ASN A 140 -3.29 5.06 -19.39
CA ASN A 140 -3.42 3.70 -18.86
C ASN A 140 -2.16 2.88 -19.15
N LEU A 141 -1.69 2.89 -20.41
CA LEU A 141 -0.49 2.14 -20.82
C LEU A 141 0.77 2.66 -20.13
N ARG A 142 0.94 3.99 -20.01
CA ARG A 142 2.08 4.57 -19.28
C ARG A 142 2.06 4.20 -17.80
N THR A 143 0.89 4.28 -17.15
CA THR A 143 0.76 3.92 -15.74
C THR A 143 1.03 2.43 -15.53
N ALA A 144 0.46 1.56 -16.37
CA ALA A 144 0.67 0.11 -16.29
C ALA A 144 2.15 -0.26 -16.30
N ARG A 145 2.94 0.44 -17.14
CA ARG A 145 4.38 0.22 -17.32
C ARG A 145 5.27 0.87 -16.26
N GLY A 146 4.70 1.60 -15.30
CA GLY A 146 5.47 2.39 -14.32
C GLY A 146 6.44 1.57 -13.45
N PHE A 147 6.25 0.26 -13.35
CA PHE A 147 7.12 -0.67 -12.61
C PHE A 147 7.81 -1.71 -13.49
N LEU A 148 7.92 -1.43 -14.80
CA LEU A 148 8.60 -2.28 -15.79
C LEU A 148 8.08 -3.73 -15.83
N PRO A 149 6.76 -3.96 -15.94
CA PRO A 149 6.18 -5.31 -15.95
C PRO A 149 6.62 -6.16 -17.16
N ASP A 150 7.23 -5.55 -18.17
CA ASP A 150 7.69 -6.14 -19.42
C ASP A 150 9.18 -6.55 -19.40
N ASP A 151 9.85 -6.49 -18.25
CA ASP A 151 11.19 -7.04 -18.09
C ASP A 151 11.20 -8.54 -18.44
N SER A 152 12.13 -8.94 -19.31
CA SER A 152 12.23 -10.31 -19.82
C SER A 152 12.65 -11.34 -18.77
N SER A 153 13.09 -10.89 -17.59
CA SER A 153 13.37 -11.77 -16.45
C SER A 153 12.11 -12.25 -15.73
N TYR A 154 10.93 -11.69 -16.01
CA TYR A 154 9.68 -12.08 -15.37
C TYR A 154 8.98 -13.23 -16.11
N GLU A 155 8.72 -14.32 -15.40
CA GLU A 155 7.91 -15.44 -15.87
C GLU A 155 6.42 -15.24 -15.56
N ARG A 156 6.12 -14.47 -14.51
CA ARG A 156 4.76 -14.15 -14.07
C ARG A 156 4.61 -12.66 -13.86
N VAL A 157 3.47 -12.11 -14.27
CA VAL A 157 3.10 -10.72 -14.00
C VAL A 157 1.78 -10.70 -13.25
N ILE A 158 1.78 -10.14 -12.05
CA ILE A 158 0.58 -10.04 -11.20
C ILE A 158 0.06 -8.61 -11.14
N SER A 159 -1.22 -8.44 -10.82
CA SER A 159 -1.74 -7.14 -10.37
C SER A 159 -3.09 -7.32 -9.70
N VAL A 160 -3.60 -6.20 -9.19
CA VAL A 160 -4.93 -6.06 -8.61
C VAL A 160 -5.65 -4.96 -9.38
N ILE A 161 -6.95 -5.14 -9.62
CA ILE A 161 -7.80 -4.20 -10.34
C ILE A 161 -9.02 -3.86 -9.48
N ASN A 162 -9.38 -2.58 -9.44
CA ASN A 162 -10.62 -2.13 -8.83
C ASN A 162 -11.75 -2.34 -9.85
N VAL A 163 -12.71 -3.19 -9.52
CA VAL A 163 -13.90 -3.44 -10.36
C VAL A 163 -15.12 -2.69 -9.86
N GLY A 164 -14.89 -1.55 -9.18
CA GLY A 164 -15.88 -0.62 -8.68
C GLY A 164 -16.19 -0.82 -7.19
N ASN A 165 -16.61 -2.03 -6.80
CA ASN A 165 -17.07 -2.31 -5.42
C ASN A 165 -16.28 -3.42 -4.69
N HIS A 166 -15.24 -3.96 -5.32
CA HIS A 166 -14.25 -4.86 -4.72
C HIS A 166 -12.96 -4.85 -5.55
N TRP A 167 -11.91 -5.44 -4.97
CA TRP A 167 -10.66 -5.71 -5.65
C TRP A 167 -10.70 -7.13 -6.25
N ALA A 168 -10.28 -7.26 -7.50
CA ALA A 168 -9.97 -8.54 -8.13
C ALA A 168 -8.46 -8.60 -8.43
N ALA A 169 -7.88 -9.80 -8.47
CA ALA A 169 -6.49 -9.99 -8.83
C ALA A 169 -6.38 -10.72 -10.17
N PHE A 170 -5.29 -10.51 -10.88
CA PHE A 170 -4.97 -11.33 -12.05
C PHE A 170 -3.49 -11.69 -12.09
N MET A 171 -3.20 -12.79 -12.76
CA MET A 171 -1.84 -13.25 -13.02
C MET A 171 -1.72 -13.62 -14.49
N VAL A 172 -0.71 -13.08 -15.15
CA VAL A 172 -0.29 -13.48 -16.49
C VAL A 172 0.91 -14.42 -16.36
N ASP A 173 0.76 -15.63 -16.88
CA ASP A 173 1.87 -16.55 -17.14
C ASP A 173 2.44 -16.19 -18.51
N VAL A 174 3.64 -15.60 -18.51
CA VAL A 174 4.28 -15.06 -19.72
C VAL A 174 4.68 -16.20 -20.65
N SER A 175 5.23 -17.28 -20.09
CA SER A 175 5.70 -18.45 -20.84
C SER A 175 4.54 -19.20 -21.48
N ALA A 176 3.45 -19.42 -20.74
CA ALA A 176 2.27 -20.12 -21.23
C ALA A 176 1.32 -19.23 -22.05
N LYS A 177 1.54 -17.91 -22.07
CA LYS A 177 0.63 -16.91 -22.67
C LYS A 177 -0.80 -17.03 -22.16
N ARG A 178 -0.95 -17.24 -20.85
CA ARG A 178 -2.27 -17.40 -20.19
C ARG A 178 -2.49 -16.31 -19.16
N CYS A 179 -3.72 -15.84 -19.07
CA CYS A 179 -4.15 -14.90 -18.03
C CYS A 179 -5.19 -15.58 -17.14
N TYR A 180 -5.00 -15.47 -15.83
CA TYR A 180 -5.90 -15.99 -14.83
C TYR A 180 -6.48 -14.83 -14.05
N LEU A 181 -7.80 -14.81 -13.90
CA LEU A 181 -8.53 -13.82 -13.10
C LEU A 181 -9.00 -14.48 -11.82
N PHE A 182 -8.72 -13.83 -10.70
CA PHE A 182 -9.18 -14.21 -9.38
C PHE A 182 -10.11 -13.13 -8.84
N ASP A 183 -11.39 -13.48 -8.71
CA ASP A 183 -12.43 -12.62 -8.17
C ASP A 183 -13.11 -13.38 -7.02
N GLN A 184 -12.85 -12.94 -5.79
CA GLN A 184 -13.37 -13.59 -4.58
C GLN A 184 -14.90 -13.57 -4.50
N ARG A 185 -15.56 -12.66 -5.22
CA ARG A 185 -17.03 -12.56 -5.27
C ARG A 185 -17.63 -13.46 -6.36
N ARG A 186 -16.85 -13.89 -7.35
CA ARG A 186 -17.28 -14.85 -8.38
C ARG A 186 -16.94 -16.29 -7.97
N GLN A 187 -17.59 -16.79 -6.92
CA GLN A 187 -17.41 -18.19 -6.51
C GLN A 187 -18.12 -19.24 -7.39
N HIS A 188 -18.70 -18.91 -8.56
CA HIS A 188 -19.21 -19.92 -9.51
C HIS A 188 -18.77 -19.62 -10.95
N GLY A 189 -17.81 -20.42 -11.42
CA GLY A 189 -17.55 -20.88 -12.80
C GLY A 189 -17.63 -19.91 -13.97
N ILE A 190 -16.54 -19.79 -14.72
CA ILE A 190 -16.46 -20.06 -16.17
C ILE A 190 -14.95 -20.15 -16.51
N PRO A 191 -14.47 -21.23 -17.16
CA PRO A 191 -13.15 -21.20 -17.76
C PRO A 191 -13.18 -20.20 -18.93
N ALA A 192 -12.25 -19.25 -18.95
CA ALA A 192 -12.08 -18.37 -20.12
C ALA A 192 -11.80 -19.25 -21.35
N ALA A 193 -12.61 -19.06 -22.39
CA ALA A 193 -12.52 -19.74 -23.68
C ALA A 193 -11.26 -19.34 -24.45
#